data_AF-A0A1I0N6D6-F1
#
_entry.id   AF-A0A1I0N6D6-F1
#
_cell.length_a   1.000
_cell.length_b   1.000
_cell.length_c   1.000
_cell.angle_alpha   90.00
_cell.angle_beta   90.00
_cell.angle_gamma   90.00
#
_symmetry.space_group_name_H-M   'P 1'
#
loop_
_entity.id
_entity.type
_entity.pdbx_description
1 polymer ?
#
loop_
_entity_poly.entity_id
_entity_poly.type
_entity_poly.pdbx_seq_one_letter_code
_entity_poly.pdbx_strand_id
1 'polypeptide(L)'
;MELESTPESLTCTECGEELSDQGYLPAVERDDDYEPLPDGAICGACGFNEVGFAGCAPELDDVVGSDSDLASDADQADALLHVRITEDGLDVLSAKE
;
A
#
# COMPACT_ATOMS: atom_id res chain seq x y z
N MET A 1 -0.43 -3.13 15.65
CA MET A 1 -1.22 -3.89 14.68
C MET A 1 -0.23 -4.60 13.80
N GLU A 2 -0.46 -5.89 13.58
CA GLU A 2 0.36 -6.74 12.74
C GLU A 2 -0.40 -6.98 11.42
N LEU A 3 0.25 -7.62 10.45
CA LEU A 3 -0.43 -8.04 9.22
C LEU A 3 -1.04 -9.42 9.44
N GLU A 4 -2.32 -9.60 9.09
CA GLU A 4 -2.95 -10.92 9.11
C GLU A 4 -2.25 -11.90 8.16
N SER A 5 -1.61 -11.38 7.11
CA SER A 5 -0.84 -12.16 6.14
C SER A 5 0.25 -11.30 5.51
N THR A 6 1.41 -11.89 5.24
CA THR A 6 2.50 -11.22 4.51
C THR A 6 2.53 -11.74 3.08
N PRO A 7 2.17 -10.94 2.06
CA PRO A 7 2.33 -11.35 0.67
C PRO A 7 3.80 -11.61 0.33
N GLU A 8 4.06 -12.69 -0.40
CA GLU A 8 5.43 -13.13 -0.75
C GLU A 8 6.14 -12.16 -1.71
N SER A 9 5.37 -11.43 -2.52
CA SER A 9 5.86 -10.37 -3.40
C SER A 9 4.81 -9.28 -3.56
N LEU A 10 5.30 -8.06 -3.85
CA LEU A 10 4.47 -6.89 -4.10
C LEU A 10 4.93 -6.25 -5.40
N THR A 11 3.99 -5.93 -6.28
CA THR A 11 4.27 -5.24 -7.55
C THR A 11 3.64 -3.86 -7.52
N CYS A 12 4.41 -2.84 -7.89
CA CYS A 12 3.92 -1.48 -7.98
C CYS A 12 2.85 -1.38 -9.07
N THR A 13 1.66 -0.90 -8.74
CA THR A 13 0.59 -0.67 -9.74
C THR A 13 0.95 0.42 -10.75
N GLU A 14 1.74 1.41 -10.34
CA GLU A 14 2.08 2.57 -11.17
C GLU A 14 3.17 2.24 -12.21
N CYS A 15 4.25 1.58 -11.79
CA CYS A 15 5.40 1.31 -12.67
C CYS A 15 5.57 -0.17 -13.06
N GLY A 16 4.84 -1.09 -12.41
CA GLY A 16 4.94 -2.53 -12.65
C GLY A 16 6.20 -3.19 -12.09
N GLU A 17 7.04 -2.46 -11.34
CA GLU A 17 8.25 -3.00 -10.73
C GLU A 17 7.96 -3.68 -9.39
N GLU A 18 8.74 -4.73 -9.08
CA GLU A 18 8.67 -5.40 -7.78
C GLU A 18 9.22 -4.49 -6.67
N LEU A 19 8.47 -4.41 -5.56
CA LEU A 19 8.89 -3.67 -4.38
C LEU A 19 9.99 -4.44 -3.65
N SER A 20 11.15 -3.82 -3.48
CA SER A 20 12.34 -4.45 -2.87
C SER A 20 12.91 -3.73 -1.65
N ASP A 21 12.37 -2.55 -1.28
CA ASP A 21 12.83 -1.81 -0.09
C ASP A 21 11.66 -1.20 0.70
N GLN A 22 10.97 -0.20 0.15
CA GLN A 22 9.85 0.47 0.81
C GLN A 22 8.70 0.72 -0.16
N GLY A 23 7.47 0.74 0.37
CA GLY A 23 6.27 1.03 -0.39
C GLY A 23 5.06 1.34 0.47
N TYR A 24 3.97 1.60 -0.20
CA TYR A 24 2.67 1.88 0.36
C TYR A 24 1.73 0.75 -0.02
N LEU A 25 1.01 0.22 0.96
CA LEU A 25 0.18 -0.96 0.82
C LEU A 25 -1.19 -0.67 1.41
N PRO A 26 -2.25 -0.59 0.58
CA PRO A 26 -3.60 -0.48 1.09
C PRO A 26 -3.96 -1.74 1.88
N ALA A 27 -4.76 -1.57 2.92
CA ALA A 27 -5.20 -2.65 3.77
C ALA A 27 -6.61 -2.38 4.32
N VAL A 28 -7.33 -3.46 4.61
CA VAL A 28 -8.58 -3.42 5.37
C VAL A 28 -8.23 -3.54 6.85
N GLU A 29 -8.80 -2.68 7.69
CA GLU A 29 -8.62 -2.80 9.14
C GLU A 29 -9.55 -3.90 9.69
N ARG A 30 -8.98 -4.84 10.46
CA ARG A 30 -9.69 -6.00 11.02
C ARG A 30 -9.41 -6.12 12.51
N ASP A 31 -10.35 -5.66 13.34
CA ASP A 31 -10.33 -5.70 14.81
C ASP A 31 -9.02 -5.21 15.47
N ASP A 32 -7.93 -6.00 15.43
CA ASP A 32 -6.60 -5.70 16.00
C ASP A 32 -5.43 -5.77 14.97
N ASP A 33 -5.73 -6.11 13.70
CA ASP A 33 -4.76 -6.37 12.63
C ASP A 33 -5.15 -5.71 11.30
N TYR A 34 -4.22 -5.74 10.34
CA TYR A 34 -4.46 -5.28 8.97
C TYR A 34 -4.46 -6.45 7.99
N GLU A 35 -5.48 -6.49 7.12
CA GLU A 35 -5.56 -7.41 5.98
C GLU A 35 -5.03 -6.68 4.73
N PRO A 36 -3.78 -6.94 4.30
CA PRO A 36 -3.18 -6.21 3.20
C PRO A 36 -3.79 -6.58 1.84
N LEU A 37 -3.88 -5.58 0.97
CA LEU A 37 -4.42 -5.68 -0.39
C LEU A 37 -3.26 -5.51 -1.39
N PRO A 38 -2.55 -6.60 -1.76
CA PRO A 38 -1.33 -6.54 -2.55
C PRO A 38 -1.53 -5.98 -3.96
N ASP A 39 -2.74 -6.11 -4.52
CA ASP A 39 -3.08 -5.59 -5.85
C ASP A 39 -3.12 -4.06 -5.93
N GLY A 40 -3.07 -3.35 -4.79
CA GLY A 40 -2.98 -1.90 -4.72
C GLY A 40 -1.62 -1.37 -4.27
N ALA A 41 -0.57 -2.21 -4.25
CA ALA A 41 0.74 -1.81 -3.74
C ALA A 41 1.43 -0.77 -4.63
N ILE A 42 2.05 0.24 -4.01
CA ILE A 42 2.76 1.32 -4.70
C ILE A 42 4.18 1.41 -4.15
N CYS A 43 5.20 1.44 -5.01
CA CYS A 43 6.58 1.57 -4.56
C CYS A 43 6.83 2.96 -3.96
N GLY A 44 7.82 3.07 -3.07
CA GLY A 44 8.15 4.36 -2.44
C GLY A 44 8.40 5.47 -3.46
N ALA A 45 9.04 5.17 -4.60
CA ALA A 45 9.30 6.16 -5.64
C ALA A 45 8.02 6.71 -6.29
N CYS A 46 7.11 5.85 -6.75
CA CYS A 46 5.83 6.28 -7.31
C CYS A 46 4.93 6.93 -6.25
N GLY A 47 4.94 6.39 -5.02
CA GLY A 47 4.22 6.97 -3.90
C GLY A 47 4.65 8.41 -3.60
N PHE A 48 5.94 8.72 -3.64
CA PHE A 48 6.45 10.07 -3.38
C PHE A 48 6.36 11.03 -4.57
N ASN A 49 6.41 10.54 -5.80
CA ASN A 49 6.54 11.38 -6.99
C ASN A 49 5.29 11.48 -7.86
N GLU A 50 4.51 10.41 -7.96
CA GLU A 50 3.35 10.32 -8.85
C GLU A 50 2.04 10.39 -8.07
N VAL A 51 1.95 9.67 -6.96
CA VAL A 51 0.73 9.56 -6.15
C VAL A 51 0.65 10.65 -5.08
N GLY A 52 1.74 10.87 -4.35
CA GLY A 52 1.81 11.88 -3.31
C GLY A 52 1.88 13.31 -3.86
N PHE A 53 1.06 14.20 -3.33
CA PHE A 53 1.05 15.61 -3.72
C PHE A 53 2.37 16.32 -3.35
N ALA A 54 3.11 16.78 -4.37
CA ALA A 54 4.25 17.69 -4.23
C ALA A 54 5.39 17.20 -3.32
N GLY A 55 5.74 15.91 -3.37
CA GLY A 55 6.84 15.32 -2.61
C GLY A 55 6.50 14.93 -1.18
N CYS A 56 5.21 14.82 -0.87
CA CYS A 56 4.72 14.20 0.36
C CYS A 56 4.45 12.70 0.15
N ALA A 57 4.39 11.93 1.22
CA ALA A 57 3.88 10.56 1.16
C ALA A 57 2.40 10.57 0.73
N PRO A 58 1.96 9.57 -0.03
CA PRO A 58 0.57 9.46 -0.45
C PRO A 58 -0.34 9.21 0.76
N GLU A 59 -1.58 9.65 0.64
CA GLU A 59 -2.67 9.36 1.57
C GLU A 59 -3.58 8.27 1.00
N LEU A 60 -4.48 7.74 1.83
CA LEU A 60 -5.37 6.66 1.41
C LEU A 60 -6.20 7.06 0.18
N ASP A 61 -6.84 8.23 0.20
CA ASP A 61 -7.59 8.80 -0.94
C ASP A 61 -6.76 9.02 -2.22
N ASP A 62 -5.42 9.10 -2.14
CA ASP A 62 -4.57 9.20 -3.33
C ASP A 62 -4.41 7.82 -4.01
N VAL A 63 -4.60 6.74 -3.25
CA VAL A 63 -4.42 5.34 -3.67
C VAL A 63 -5.77 4.68 -4.00
N VAL A 64 -6.80 4.98 -3.22
CA VAL A 64 -8.15 4.43 -3.38
C VAL A 64 -9.05 5.52 -3.95
N GLY A 65 -9.68 5.23 -5.10
CA GLY A 65 -10.66 6.12 -5.71
C GLY A 65 -10.11 7.44 -6.25
N SER A 66 -9.82 7.49 -7.55
CA SER A 66 -10.03 8.72 -8.31
C SER A 66 -10.44 8.56 -9.78
N ASP A 67 -10.35 7.38 -10.43
CA ASP A 67 -10.81 7.29 -11.84
C ASP A 67 -11.11 5.87 -12.41
N SER A 68 -11.21 4.80 -11.62
CA SER A 68 -11.44 3.46 -12.21
C SER A 68 -12.89 3.01 -12.06
N ASP A 69 -13.63 2.96 -13.17
CA ASP A 69 -14.93 2.28 -13.34
C ASP A 69 -14.88 0.75 -13.10
N LEU A 70 -13.77 0.25 -12.54
CA LEU A 70 -13.53 -1.11 -12.12
C LEU A 70 -13.21 -1.07 -10.63
N ALA A 71 -14.13 -1.58 -9.80
CA ALA A 71 -13.87 -1.79 -8.38
C ALA A 71 -12.66 -2.72 -8.25
N SER A 72 -11.54 -2.17 -7.79
CA SER A 72 -10.36 -2.92 -7.38
C SER A 72 -10.54 -3.30 -5.92
N ASP A 73 -9.94 -4.40 -5.46
CA ASP A 73 -10.00 -4.76 -4.05
C ASP A 73 -9.43 -3.63 -3.15
N ALA A 74 -8.50 -2.84 -3.68
CA ALA A 74 -8.00 -1.62 -3.05
C ALA A 74 -9.08 -0.59 -2.67
N ASP A 75 -10.21 -0.52 -3.40
CA ASP A 75 -11.32 0.39 -3.07
C ASP A 75 -12.05 0.02 -1.76
N GLN A 76 -11.74 -1.15 -1.17
CA GLN A 76 -12.23 -1.58 0.13
C GLN A 76 -11.26 -1.27 1.27
N ALA A 77 -10.11 -0.65 0.99
CA ALA A 77 -9.12 -0.36 2.02
C ALA A 77 -9.62 0.71 2.98
N ASP A 78 -9.43 0.46 4.27
CA ASP A 78 -9.70 1.42 5.36
C ASP A 78 -8.41 2.09 5.85
N ALA A 79 -7.23 1.59 5.42
CA ALA A 79 -5.93 2.12 5.81
C ALA A 79 -4.90 2.02 4.68
N LEU A 80 -3.94 2.95 4.68
CA LEU A 80 -2.73 2.91 3.87
C LEU A 80 -1.51 2.67 4.76
N LEU A 81 -0.86 1.53 4.58
CA LEU A 81 0.32 1.13 5.33
C LEU A 81 1.58 1.56 4.60
N HIS A 82 2.46 2.30 5.27
CA HIS A 82 3.84 2.46 4.84
C HIS A 82 4.63 1.26 5.36
N VAL A 83 5.13 0.44 4.43
CA VAL A 83 5.80 -0.82 4.73
C VAL A 83 7.24 -0.83 4.24
N ARG A 84 8.07 -1.58 4.95
CA ARG A 84 9.41 -1.95 4.53
C ARG A 84 9.44 -3.44 4.19
N ILE A 85 9.99 -3.76 3.02
CA ILE A 85 10.22 -5.12 2.56
C ILE A 85 11.56 -5.58 3.15
N THR A 86 11.55 -6.71 3.84
CA THR A 86 12.73 -7.34 4.44
C THR A 86 12.80 -8.81 4.02
N GLU A 87 13.92 -9.47 4.33
CA GLU A 87 14.09 -10.90 4.05
C GLU A 87 13.10 -11.78 4.85
N ASP A 88 12.58 -11.25 5.96
CA ASP A 88 11.62 -11.92 6.85
C ASP A 88 10.15 -11.56 6.52
N GLY A 89 9.90 -10.65 5.58
CA GLY A 89 8.55 -10.25 5.17
C GLY A 89 8.32 -8.75 5.07
N LEU A 90 7.24 -8.25 5.66
CA LEU A 90 6.85 -6.85 5.65
C LEU A 90 6.80 -6.27 7.06
N ASP A 91 7.55 -5.20 7.29
CA ASP A 91 7.49 -4.40 8.51
C ASP A 91 6.60 -3.17 8.27
N VAL A 92 5.56 -3.01 9.10
CA VAL A 92 4.71 -1.82 9.07
C VAL A 92 5.41 -0.67 9.80
N LEU A 93 5.81 0.36 9.07
CA LEU A 93 6.48 1.54 9.61
C LEU A 93 5.47 2.57 10.14
N SER A 94 4.36 2.75 9.43
CA SER A 94 3.25 3.63 9.83
C SER A 94 1.98 3.25 9.10
N ALA A 95 0.82 3.54 9.70
CA ALA A 95 -0.49 3.42 9.06
C ALA A 95 -1.15 4.80 8.98
N LYS A 96 -1.94 5.01 7.93
CA LYS A 96 -2.80 6.19 7.71
C LYS A 96 -4.22 5.69 7.45
N GLU A 97 -5.20 6.39 8.03
CA GLU A 97 -6.64 6.12 7.90
C GLU A 97 -7.30 7.29 7.16
#